data_AF-A0A0A7ELK3-F1
#
_entry.id   AF-A0A0A7ELK3-F1
#
_cell.length_a   1.000
_cell.length_b   1.000
_cell.length_c   1.000
_cell.angle_alpha   90.00
_cell.angle_beta   90.00
_cell.angle_gamma   90.00
#
_symmetry.space_group_name_H-M   'P 1'
#
loop_
_entity.id
_entity.type
_entity.pdbx_description
1 polymer ?
#
loop_
_entity_poly.entity_id
_entity_poly.type
_entity_poly.pdbx_seq_one_letter_code
_entity_poly.pdbx_strand_id
1 'polypeptide(L)'
;MNFEVGQLWTCKAADNEKLHNLLVVSAEELDDQKIVGVAVVDSEMGDSPFMPFSQQAIEDSVLDLVQSNIDIADFVEGYEYWKELFIEGEAGVYNLSVDEVLNLDSE
;
A
#
# COMPACT_ATOMS: atom_id res chain seq x y z
N MET A 1 4.51 14.26 2.18
CA MET A 1 5.54 13.49 1.45
C MET A 1 5.11 13.29 0.00
N ASN A 2 5.96 12.86 -0.93
CA ASN A 2 5.52 12.43 -2.27
C ASN A 2 6.03 11.00 -2.50
N PHE A 3 5.13 10.08 -2.82
CA PHE A 3 5.46 8.69 -3.13
C PHE A 3 5.59 8.49 -4.63
N GLU A 4 6.49 7.58 -5.02
CA GLU A 4 6.72 7.21 -6.41
C GLU A 4 6.61 5.69 -6.57
N VAL A 5 6.08 5.26 -7.71
CA VAL A 5 5.95 3.84 -8.05
C VAL A 5 7.32 3.15 -8.05
N GLY A 6 7.37 1.95 -7.49
CA GLY A 6 8.60 1.16 -7.34
C GLY A 6 9.44 1.55 -6.14
N GLN A 7 8.95 2.41 -5.24
CA GLN A 7 9.58 2.64 -3.94
C GLN A 7 9.23 1.53 -2.95
N LEU A 8 10.23 1.05 -2.23
CA LEU A 8 10.10 0.06 -1.17
C LEU A 8 10.39 0.74 0.18
N TRP A 9 9.43 0.71 1.08
CA TRP A 9 9.49 1.34 2.41
C TRP A 9 9.37 0.29 3.51
N THR A 10 9.97 0.52 4.67
CA THR A 10 9.62 -0.23 5.88
C THR A 10 8.44 0.41 6.59
N CYS A 11 7.60 -0.39 7.24
CA CYS A 11 6.58 0.08 8.18
C CYS A 11 6.57 -0.81 9.43
N LYS A 12 5.97 -0.29 10.52
CA LYS A 12 5.80 -1.07 11.75
C LYS A 12 4.73 -2.14 11.53
N ALA A 13 4.96 -3.32 12.10
CA ALA A 13 3.90 -4.26 12.38
C ALA A 13 3.17 -3.86 13.66
N ALA A 14 1.93 -4.30 13.85
CA ALA A 14 1.13 -3.92 15.00
C ALA A 14 1.70 -4.41 16.35
N ASP A 15 2.44 -5.53 16.34
CA ASP A 15 3.14 -6.04 17.52
C ASP A 15 4.42 -5.24 17.85
N ASN A 16 4.84 -4.31 16.98
CA ASN A 16 6.10 -3.55 17.04
C ASN A 16 7.37 -4.41 17.17
N GLU A 17 7.27 -5.73 17.06
CA GLU A 17 8.40 -6.66 17.09
C GLU A 17 8.91 -6.97 15.68
N LYS A 18 8.04 -6.80 14.67
CA LYS A 18 8.37 -6.99 13.25
C LYS A 18 8.23 -5.70 12.43
N LEU A 19 8.93 -5.68 11.30
CA LEU A 19 8.78 -4.67 10.25
C LEU A 19 8.29 -5.36 8.99
N HIS A 20 7.36 -4.72 8.29
CA HIS A 20 6.95 -5.16 6.95
C HIS A 20 7.57 -4.25 5.89
N ASN A 21 7.75 -4.79 4.69
CA ASN A 21 8.12 -3.99 3.54
C ASN A 21 6.88 -3.67 2.71
N LEU A 22 6.74 -2.41 2.33
CA LEU A 22 5.68 -1.87 1.51
C LEU A 22 6.24 -1.43 0.18
N LEU A 23 5.81 -2.08 -0.89
CA LEU A 23 6.10 -1.67 -2.25
C LEU A 23 5.00 -0.72 -2.73
N VAL A 24 5.36 0.48 -3.15
CA VAL A 24 4.46 1.43 -3.81
C VAL A 24 4.22 0.95 -5.24
N VAL A 25 3.00 0.52 -5.52
CA VAL A 25 2.55 0.01 -6.82
C VAL A 25 1.89 1.11 -7.64
N SER A 26 1.17 2.03 -6.99
CA SER A 26 0.59 3.21 -7.63
C SER A 26 0.67 4.43 -6.72
N ALA A 27 0.73 5.61 -7.32
CA ALA A 27 0.65 6.89 -6.62
C ALA A 27 0.00 7.91 -7.55
N GLU A 28 -1.25 8.26 -7.27
CA GLU A 28 -2.05 9.13 -8.15
C GLU A 28 -3.06 9.97 -7.38
N GLU A 29 -3.65 10.95 -8.06
CA GLU A 29 -4.71 11.79 -7.52
C GLU A 29 -6.00 11.49 -8.28
N LEU A 30 -7.02 10.99 -7.57
CA LEU A 30 -8.35 10.66 -8.09
C LEU A 30 -9.40 11.35 -7.21
N ASP A 31 -10.40 11.97 -7.83
CA ASP A 31 -11.45 12.75 -7.13
C ASP A 31 -10.90 13.73 -6.07
N ASP A 32 -9.88 14.52 -6.44
CA ASP A 32 -9.18 15.48 -5.57
C ASP A 32 -8.53 14.84 -4.33
N GLN A 33 -8.38 13.51 -4.30
CA GLN A 33 -7.75 12.76 -3.22
C GLN A 33 -6.48 12.06 -3.73
N LYS A 34 -5.39 12.21 -2.98
CA LYS A 34 -4.15 11.48 -3.25
C LYS A 34 -4.20 10.08 -2.67
N ILE A 35 -4.03 9.10 -3.55
CA ILE A 35 -4.12 7.68 -3.25
C ILE A 35 -2.78 7.04 -3.57
N VAL A 36 -2.32 6.21 -2.64
CA VAL A 36 -1.10 5.43 -2.77
C VAL A 36 -1.50 3.97 -2.66
N GLY A 37 -1.34 3.24 -3.75
CA GLY A 37 -1.55 1.81 -3.79
C GLY A 37 -0.27 1.09 -3.42
N VAL A 38 -0.35 0.17 -2.45
CA VAL A 38 0.80 -0.57 -1.94
C VAL A 38 0.56 -2.07 -1.96
N ALA A 39 1.63 -2.84 -1.97
CA ALA A 39 1.62 -4.26 -1.66
C ALA A 39 2.59 -4.52 -0.50
N VAL A 40 2.18 -5.38 0.44
CA VAL A 40 3.09 -5.90 1.47
C VAL A 40 3.88 -7.04 0.87
N VAL A 41 5.20 -6.84 0.80
CA VAL A 41 6.17 -7.81 0.28
C VAL A 41 6.92 -8.37 1.49
N ASP A 42 6.32 -9.37 2.12
CA ASP A 42 6.91 -10.10 3.25
C ASP A 42 7.15 -11.56 2.86
N SER A 43 8.41 -11.99 2.97
CA SER A 43 8.81 -13.37 2.65
C SER A 43 8.12 -14.43 3.52
N GLU A 44 7.63 -14.08 4.71
CA GLU A 44 6.97 -15.03 5.62
C GLU A 44 5.46 -15.13 5.39
N MET A 45 4.81 -14.04 4.95
CA MET A 45 3.36 -13.99 4.75
C MET A 45 2.93 -14.22 3.29
N GLY A 46 3.89 -14.22 2.36
CA GLY A 46 3.62 -14.16 0.93
C GLY A 46 3.28 -12.73 0.50
N ASP A 47 3.29 -12.48 -0.80
CA ASP A 47 2.96 -11.16 -1.33
C ASP A 47 1.46 -10.89 -1.12
N SER A 48 1.16 -9.75 -0.49
CA SER A 48 -0.21 -9.30 -0.28
C SER A 48 -0.81 -8.77 -1.60
N PRO A 49 -2.14 -8.90 -1.81
CA PRO A 49 -2.80 -8.22 -2.92
C PRO A 49 -2.58 -6.70 -2.88
N PHE A 50 -2.86 -6.05 -4.00
CA PHE A 50 -2.87 -4.59 -4.07
C PHE A 50 -3.83 -3.98 -3.02
N MET A 51 -3.33 -3.02 -2.25
CA MET A 51 -4.10 -2.33 -1.22
C MET A 51 -4.07 -0.80 -1.42
N PRO A 52 -5.23 -0.15 -1.55
CA PRO A 52 -5.34 1.29 -1.78
C PRO A 52 -5.40 2.08 -0.47
N PHE A 53 -4.47 3.00 -0.23
CA PHE A 53 -4.47 3.86 0.96
C PHE A 53 -4.54 5.33 0.59
N SER A 54 -5.10 6.15 1.47
CA SER A 54 -4.86 7.59 1.39
C SER A 54 -3.38 7.87 1.59
N GLN A 55 -2.89 8.95 0.95
CA GLN A 55 -1.50 9.36 1.14
C GLN A 55 -1.13 9.57 2.62
N GLN A 56 -2.03 10.17 3.40
CA GLN A 56 -1.80 10.41 4.83
C GLN A 56 -1.59 9.12 5.61
N ALA A 57 -2.40 8.08 5.33
CA ALA A 57 -2.26 6.78 5.99
C ALA A 57 -0.90 6.15 5.73
N ILE A 58 -0.37 6.24 4.51
CA ILE A 58 0.98 5.75 4.21
C ILE A 58 2.04 6.60 4.91
N GLU A 59 1.92 7.94 4.89
CA GLU A 59 2.87 8.84 5.59
C GLU A 59 2.97 8.54 7.08
N ASP A 60 1.86 8.18 7.72
CA ASP A 60 1.83 7.84 9.15
C ASP A 60 2.36 6.42 9.43
N SER A 61 2.45 5.57 8.41
CA SER A 61 2.84 4.15 8.54
C SER A 61 4.31 3.89 8.22
N VAL A 62 4.87 4.58 7.23
CA VAL A 62 6.24 4.33 6.74
C VAL A 62 7.30 4.88 7.68
N LEU A 63 8.45 4.21 7.72
CA LEU A 63 9.61 4.58 8.52
C LEU A 63 10.78 5.01 7.62
N ASP A 64 11.37 4.06 6.90
CA ASP A 64 12.58 4.28 6.12
C ASP A 64 12.39 3.83 4.67
N LEU A 65 12.93 4.60 3.71
CA LEU A 65 13.03 4.18 2.31
C LEU A 65 14.16 3.16 2.20
N VAL A 66 13.82 1.93 1.79
CA VAL A 66 14.78 0.84 1.61
C VAL A 66 15.39 0.89 0.22
N GLN A 67 14.54 1.02 -0.80
CA GLN A 67 14.95 0.94 -2.20
C GLN A 67 13.96 1.70 -3.09
N SER A 68 14.42 2.08 -4.29
CA SER A 68 13.60 2.65 -5.35
C SER A 68 13.82 1.89 -6.66
N ASN A 69 12.88 2.03 -7.61
CA ASN A 69 12.89 1.34 -8.90
C ASN A 69 12.78 -0.20 -8.80
N ILE A 70 12.00 -0.69 -7.83
CA ILE A 70 11.57 -2.08 -7.77
C ILE A 70 10.56 -2.34 -8.88
N ASP A 71 10.65 -3.51 -9.52
CA ASP A 71 9.67 -3.96 -10.52
C ASP A 71 8.33 -4.27 -9.84
N ILE A 72 7.23 -3.85 -10.46
CA ILE A 72 5.88 -3.97 -9.92
C ILE A 72 4.96 -4.84 -10.78
N ALA A 73 5.50 -5.57 -11.78
CA ALA A 73 4.69 -6.24 -12.79
C ALA A 73 3.66 -7.21 -12.18
N ASP A 74 4.02 -7.87 -11.08
CA ASP A 74 3.16 -8.83 -10.38
C ASP A 74 1.95 -8.18 -9.68
N PHE A 75 1.93 -6.85 -9.53
CA PHE A 75 0.90 -6.12 -8.79
C PHE A 75 -0.01 -5.24 -9.66
N VAL A 76 0.28 -5.14 -10.96
CA VAL A 76 -0.48 -4.27 -11.90
C VAL A 76 -1.94 -4.71 -12.03
N GLU A 77 -2.20 -6.02 -12.06
CA GLU A 77 -3.57 -6.55 -12.22
C GLU A 77 -4.48 -6.13 -11.05
N GLY A 78 -3.99 -6.25 -9.82
CA GLY A 78 -4.76 -5.85 -8.63
C GLY A 78 -5.05 -4.34 -8.59
N TYR A 79 -4.09 -3.53 -9.03
CA TYR A 79 -4.28 -2.09 -9.19
C TYR A 79 -5.36 -1.76 -10.23
N GLU A 80 -5.27 -2.34 -11.43
CA GLU A 80 -6.23 -2.07 -12.51
C GLU A 80 -7.65 -2.47 -12.11
N TYR A 81 -7.79 -3.64 -11.48
CA TYR A 81 -9.07 -4.12 -10.98
C TYR A 81 -9.66 -3.19 -9.91
N TRP A 82 -8.87 -2.79 -8.91
CA TRP A 82 -9.33 -1.84 -7.90
C TRP A 82 -9.74 -0.50 -8.53
N LYS A 83 -8.96 0.01 -9.49
CA LYS A 83 -9.23 1.31 -10.12
C LYS A 83 -10.55 1.34 -10.87
N GLU A 84 -10.89 0.27 -11.58
CA GLU A 84 -12.18 0.12 -12.26
C GLU A 84 -13.33 0.26 -11.25
N LEU A 85 -13.30 -0.52 -10.17
CA LEU A 85 -14.31 -0.47 -9.12
C LEU A 85 -14.34 0.88 -8.37
N PHE A 86 -13.20 1.54 -8.20
CA PHE A 86 -13.13 2.85 -7.55
C PHE A 86 -13.86 3.91 -8.37
N ILE A 87 -13.65 3.92 -9.69
CA ILE A 87 -14.33 4.83 -10.62
C ILE A 87 -15.84 4.57 -10.67
N GLU A 88 -16.26 3.31 -10.52
CA GLU A 88 -17.67 2.93 -10.43
C GLU A 88 -18.31 3.24 -9.06
N GLY A 89 -17.51 3.65 -8.07
CA GLY A 89 -17.94 3.93 -6.70
C GLY A 89 -18.19 2.67 -5.87
N GLU A 90 -17.68 1.53 -6.31
CA GLU A 90 -17.83 0.22 -5.68
C GLU A 90 -16.61 -0.18 -4.82
N ALA A 91 -15.47 0.51 -4.97
CA ALA A 91 -14.30 0.35 -4.11
C ALA A 91 -13.95 1.66 -3.37
N GLY A 92 -13.27 1.50 -2.24
CA GLY A 92 -12.82 2.61 -1.40
C GLY A 92 -11.30 2.65 -1.25
N VAL A 93 -10.87 3.50 -0.32
CA VAL A 93 -9.48 3.59 0.15
C VAL A 93 -9.41 3.36 1.65
N TYR A 94 -8.30 2.82 2.13
CA TYR A 94 -8.01 2.76 3.54
C TYR A 94 -7.50 4.11 4.05
N ASN A 95 -8.09 4.55 5.15
CA ASN A 95 -7.68 5.76 5.89
C ASN A 95 -7.03 5.43 7.24
N LEU A 96 -6.92 4.14 7.57
CA LEU A 96 -6.20 3.62 8.73
C LEU A 96 -4.73 3.38 8.35
N SER A 97 -3.88 3.29 9.36
CA SER A 97 -2.49 2.88 9.16
C SER A 97 -2.41 1.47 8.56
N VAL A 98 -1.29 1.16 7.91
CA VAL A 98 -1.06 -0.15 7.30
C VAL A 98 -1.15 -1.26 8.34
N ASP A 99 -0.59 -1.08 9.54
CA ASP A 99 -0.63 -2.11 10.58
C ASP A 99 -2.05 -2.37 11.11
N GLU A 100 -2.88 -1.33 11.23
CA GLU A 100 -4.29 -1.49 11.58
C GLU A 100 -5.05 -2.31 10.53
N VAL A 101 -4.80 -2.05 9.24
CA VAL A 101 -5.45 -2.81 8.15
C VAL A 101 -5.01 -4.28 8.15
N LEU A 102 -3.70 -4.55 8.26
CA LEU A 102 -3.19 -5.92 8.27
C LEU A 102 -3.70 -6.74 9.46
N ASN A 103 -3.94 -6.09 10.60
CA ASN A 103 -4.56 -6.75 11.75
C ASN A 103 -6.03 -7.11 11.54
N LEU A 104 -6.79 -6.28 10.82
CA LEU A 104 -8.21 -6.54 10.55
C LEU A 104 -8.42 -7.71 9.57
N ASP A 105 -7.51 -7.88 8.61
CA ASP A 105 -7.55 -8.97 7.62
C ASP A 105 -7.06 -10.32 8.18
N SER A 106 -6.53 -10.34 9.42
CA SER A 106 -5.99 -11.54 10.06
C SER A 106 -7.01 -12.34 10.91
N GLU A 107 -8.30 -11.96 10.92
CA GLU A 107 -9.38 -12.59 11.72
C GLU A 107 -10.29 -13.56 10.94
#